data_AF-A0A3N5VHI4-F1
#
_entry.id   AF-A0A3N5VHI4-F1
#
_cell.length_a   1.000
_cell.length_b   1.000
_cell.length_c   1.000
_cell.angle_alpha   90.00
_cell.angle_beta   90.00
_cell.angle_gamma   90.00
#
_symmetry.space_group_name_H-M   'P 1'
#
loop_
_entity.id
_entity.type
_entity.pdbx_description
1 polymer ?
#
loop_
_entity_poly.entity_id
_entity_poly.type
_entity_poly.pdbx_seq_one_letter_code
_entity_poly.pdbx_strand_id
1 'polypeptide(L)'
;MATNERIDHLERFLEVVRGLTTAPDLESFLQTIINEAIELTNSELASILEYDETAEELRFLAMHWFQRDLLRPMGVPLDGSAAGWVYRRGQPLIIQD
;
A
#
# COMPACT_ATOMS: atom_id res chain seq x y z
N MET A 1 -18.52 -3.66 23.38
CA MET A 1 -18.45 -3.92 21.93
C MET A 1 -17.27 -3.18 21.29
N ALA A 2 -17.13 -1.85 21.42
CA ALA A 2 -15.98 -1.10 20.84
C ALA A 2 -14.56 -1.51 21.34
N THR A 3 -14.42 -2.02 22.57
CA THR A 3 -13.12 -2.48 23.09
C THR A 3 -12.62 -3.73 22.37
N ASN A 4 -13.53 -4.59 21.91
CA ASN A 4 -13.16 -5.85 21.24
C ASN A 4 -12.65 -5.56 19.83
N GLU A 5 -13.37 -4.74 19.06
CA GLU A 5 -12.96 -4.34 17.70
C GLU A 5 -11.57 -3.69 17.67
N ARG A 6 -11.23 -2.89 18.70
CA ARG A 6 -9.93 -2.25 18.80
C ARG A 6 -8.81 -3.23 19.16
N ILE A 7 -9.10 -4.25 19.96
CA ILE A 7 -8.17 -5.34 20.26
C ILE A 7 -7.97 -6.18 18.99
N ASP A 8 -9.05 -6.56 18.31
CA ASP A 8 -9.02 -7.35 17.07
C ASP A 8 -8.19 -6.63 15.98
N HIS A 9 -8.33 -5.31 15.84
CA HIS A 9 -7.53 -4.52 14.90
C HIS A 9 -6.04 -4.48 15.26
N LEU A 10 -5.70 -4.36 16.55
CA LEU A 10 -4.31 -4.37 17.02
C LEU A 10 -3.67 -5.75 16.86
N GLU A 11 -4.42 -6.83 17.07
CA GLU A 11 -3.95 -8.20 16.83
C GLU A 11 -3.66 -8.44 15.36
N ARG A 12 -4.55 -8.01 14.46
CA ARG A 12 -4.28 -8.05 13.01
C ARG A 12 -3.04 -7.24 12.63
N PHE A 13 -2.91 -6.03 13.16
CA PHE A 13 -1.73 -5.21 12.92
C PHE A 13 -0.43 -5.88 13.41
N LEU A 14 -0.47 -6.54 14.58
CA LEU A 14 0.65 -7.31 15.11
C LEU A 14 0.99 -8.52 14.23
N GLU A 15 0.01 -9.20 13.63
CA GLU A 15 0.28 -10.27 12.65
C GLU A 15 1.01 -9.74 11.42
N VAL A 16 0.58 -8.59 10.86
CA VAL A 16 1.29 -7.96 9.73
C VAL A 16 2.74 -7.64 10.10
N VAL A 17 2.95 -7.05 11.28
CA VAL A 17 4.29 -6.67 11.76
C VAL A 17 5.15 -7.90 12.06
N ARG A 18 4.61 -9.01 12.57
CA ARG A 18 5.37 -10.26 12.72
C ARG A 18 5.83 -10.81 11.37
N GLY A 19 4.98 -10.71 10.34
CA GLY A 19 5.28 -11.13 8.97
C GLY A 19 6.57 -10.53 8.39
N LEU A 20 6.96 -9.31 8.82
CA LEU A 20 8.25 -8.69 8.45
C LEU A 20 9.46 -9.58 8.73
N THR A 21 9.44 -10.28 9.87
CA THR A 21 10.61 -11.02 10.36
C THR A 21 10.75 -12.41 9.75
N THR A 22 9.70 -12.88 9.09
CA THR A 22 9.60 -14.25 8.56
C THR A 22 9.55 -14.30 7.04
N ALA A 23 9.31 -13.17 6.37
CA ALA A 23 9.22 -13.12 4.92
C ALA A 23 10.57 -13.43 4.26
N PRO A 24 10.59 -14.24 3.18
CA PRO A 24 11.82 -14.64 2.52
C PRO A 24 12.47 -13.50 1.73
N ASP A 25 11.68 -12.53 1.29
CA ASP A 25 12.11 -11.39 0.49
C ASP A 25 11.11 -10.21 0.63
N LEU A 26 11.53 -9.03 0.19
CA LEU A 26 10.75 -7.79 0.28
C LEU A 26 9.47 -7.82 -0.56
N GLU A 27 9.48 -8.43 -1.75
CA GLU A 27 8.32 -8.49 -2.63
C GLU A 27 7.19 -9.31 -1.98
N SER A 28 7.53 -10.49 -1.48
CA SER A 28 6.62 -11.36 -0.74
C SER A 28 6.02 -10.65 0.48
N PHE A 29 6.85 -9.88 1.20
CA PHE A 29 6.40 -9.12 2.36
C PHE A 29 5.42 -7.97 2.00
N LEU A 30 5.74 -7.17 0.99
CA LEU A 30 4.87 -6.09 0.54
C LEU A 30 3.56 -6.61 -0.02
N GLN A 31 3.56 -7.79 -0.65
CA GLN A 31 2.34 -8.46 -1.09
C GLN A 31 1.44 -8.83 0.10
N THR A 32 2.01 -9.32 1.21
CA THR A 32 1.26 -9.56 2.45
C THR A 32 0.66 -8.26 2.99
N ILE A 33 1.41 -7.16 3.02
CA ILE A 33 0.88 -5.87 3.50
C ILE A 33 -0.33 -5.42 2.67
N ILE A 34 -0.25 -5.46 1.33
CA ILE A 34 -1.37 -4.97 0.51
C ILE A 34 -2.61 -5.84 0.66
N ASN A 35 -2.47 -7.16 0.82
CA ASN A 35 -3.60 -8.05 1.07
C ASN A 35 -4.28 -7.73 2.41
N GLU A 36 -3.49 -7.52 3.46
CA GLU A 36 -4.02 -7.17 4.79
C GLU A 36 -4.65 -5.78 4.81
N ALA A 37 -4.04 -4.81 4.12
CA ALA A 37 -4.60 -3.47 4.00
C ALA A 37 -5.99 -3.51 3.37
N ILE A 38 -6.16 -4.28 2.29
CA ILE A 38 -7.44 -4.48 1.60
C ILE A 38 -8.51 -5.05 2.52
N GLU A 39 -8.17 -6.10 3.27
CA GLU A 39 -9.12 -6.72 4.19
C GLU A 39 -9.48 -5.78 5.35
N LEU A 40 -8.52 -5.00 5.85
CA LEU A 40 -8.73 -4.06 6.96
C LEU A 40 -9.54 -2.83 6.55
N THR A 41 -9.38 -2.35 5.31
CA THR A 41 -10.08 -1.17 4.80
C THR A 41 -11.32 -1.51 3.98
N ASN A 42 -11.60 -2.80 3.75
CA ASN A 42 -12.65 -3.29 2.86
C ASN A 42 -12.59 -2.62 1.47
N SER A 43 -11.37 -2.47 0.94
CA SER A 43 -11.11 -1.85 -0.36
C SER A 43 -11.15 -2.89 -1.48
N GLU A 44 -11.40 -2.47 -2.71
CA GLU A 44 -11.33 -3.39 -3.86
C GLU A 44 -9.87 -3.71 -4.20
N LEU A 45 -8.98 -2.72 -4.09
CA LEU A 45 -7.57 -2.79 -4.47
C LEU A 45 -6.71 -1.96 -3.53
N ALA A 46 -5.45 -2.35 -3.40
CA ALA A 46 -4.40 -1.56 -2.77
C ALA A 46 -3.08 -1.69 -3.55
N SER A 47 -2.23 -0.68 -3.41
CA SER A 47 -0.89 -0.69 -3.97
C SER A 47 0.09 0.07 -3.10
N ILE A 48 1.36 -0.28 -3.21
CA ILE A 48 2.49 0.44 -2.61
C ILE A 48 3.33 1.00 -3.74
N LEU A 49 3.68 2.27 -3.63
CA LEU A 49 4.52 2.97 -4.60
C LEU A 49 5.83 3.39 -3.95
N GLU A 50 6.89 3.36 -4.74
CA GLU A 50 8.22 3.83 -4.38
C GLU A 50 8.60 5.01 -5.29
N TYR A 51 9.36 5.96 -4.76
CA TYR A 51 9.89 7.06 -5.56
C TYR A 51 11.14 6.63 -6.32
N ASP A 52 11.11 6.78 -7.63
CA ASP A 52 12.26 6.59 -8.52
C ASP A 52 12.96 7.94 -8.72
N GLU A 53 14.14 8.09 -8.10
CA GLU A 53 14.94 9.33 -8.20
C GLU A 53 15.43 9.63 -9.63
N THR A 54 15.57 8.61 -10.48
CA THR A 54 16.09 8.78 -11.85
C THR A 54 15.01 9.30 -12.79
N ALA A 55 13.78 8.81 -12.62
CA ALA A 55 12.64 9.20 -13.44
C ALA A 55 11.79 10.34 -12.84
N GLU A 56 12.07 10.72 -11.58
CA GLU A 56 11.33 11.74 -10.82
C GLU A 56 9.83 11.43 -10.69
N GLU A 57 9.48 10.15 -10.57
CA GLU A 57 8.10 9.66 -10.51
C GLU A 57 7.92 8.51 -9.52
N LEU A 58 6.67 8.23 -9.15
CA LEU A 58 6.33 7.11 -8.29
C LEU A 58 6.09 5.86 -9.14
N ARG A 59 6.71 4.74 -8.77
CA ARG A 59 6.59 3.43 -9.42
C ARG A 59 5.86 2.45 -8.54
N PHE A 60 5.05 1.59 -9.14
CA PHE A 60 4.34 0.54 -8.40
C PHE A 60 5.32 -0.56 -7.95
N LEU A 61 5.47 -0.70 -6.63
CA LEU A 61 6.33 -1.69 -6.00
C LEU A 61 5.54 -2.96 -5.63
N ALA A 62 4.31 -2.81 -5.16
CA ALA A 62 3.39 -3.91 -4.91
C ALA A 62 1.96 -3.55 -5.35
N MET A 63 1.28 -4.51 -5.96
CA MET A 63 -0.08 -4.37 -6.49
C MET A 63 -0.71 -5.75 -6.68
N HIS A 64 -2.01 -5.82 -6.94
CA HIS A 64 -2.63 -7.09 -7.31
C HIS A 64 -2.02 -7.70 -8.58
N TRP A 65 -1.90 -9.03 -8.58
CA TRP A 65 -1.25 -9.79 -9.65
C TRP A 65 -1.83 -9.50 -11.03
N PHE A 66 -3.16 -9.34 -11.16
CA PHE A 66 -3.82 -9.10 -12.44
C PHE A 66 -3.62 -7.66 -12.96
N GLN A 67 -3.14 -6.73 -12.13
CA GLN A 67 -2.80 -5.37 -12.54
C GLN A 67 -1.32 -5.21 -12.90
N ARG A 68 -0.49 -6.22 -12.59
CA ARG A 68 0.97 -6.13 -12.67
C ARG A 68 1.45 -5.73 -14.05
N ASP A 69 0.95 -6.37 -15.10
CA ASP A 69 1.41 -6.10 -16.47
C ASP A 69 1.01 -4.71 -16.97
N LEU A 70 -0.13 -4.20 -16.48
CA LEU A 70 -0.62 -2.86 -16.83
C LEU A 70 0.12 -1.77 -16.06
N LEU A 71 0.30 -1.94 -14.75
CA LEU A 71 0.75 -0.87 -13.85
C LEU A 71 2.27 -0.83 -13.65
N ARG A 72 2.98 -1.96 -13.74
CA ARG A 72 4.44 -2.00 -13.56
C ARG A 72 5.23 -1.06 -14.50
N PRO A 73 4.88 -0.92 -15.80
CA PRO A 73 5.56 0.04 -16.66
C PRO A 73 5.09 1.50 -16.45
N MET A 74 3.99 1.74 -15.74
CA MET A 74 3.46 3.08 -15.52
C MET A 74 4.26 3.84 -14.46
N GLY A 75 4.44 5.12 -14.70
CA GLY A 75 4.93 6.08 -13.73
C GLY A 75 3.79 6.97 -13.26
N VAL A 76 3.69 7.18 -11.95
CA VAL A 76 2.71 8.09 -11.37
C VAL A 76 3.41 9.43 -11.09
N PRO A 77 3.02 10.51 -11.79
CA PRO A 77 3.71 11.79 -11.68
C PRO A 77 3.51 12.40 -10.29
N LEU A 78 4.49 13.15 -9.80
CA LEU A 78 4.34 13.87 -8.55
C LEU A 78 3.26 14.95 -8.65
N ASP A 79 3.17 15.62 -9.81
CA ASP A 79 2.16 16.63 -10.12
C ASP A 79 0.91 16.05 -10.77
N GLY A 80 -0.26 16.55 -10.37
CA GLY A 80 -1.54 16.15 -10.94
C GLY A 80 -2.02 14.75 -10.55
N SER A 81 -1.35 14.05 -9.62
CA SER A 81 -1.79 12.76 -9.09
C SER A 81 -2.10 12.80 -7.60
N ALA A 82 -3.01 11.92 -7.14
CA ALA A 82 -3.32 11.77 -5.72
C ALA A 82 -2.12 11.24 -4.92
N ALA A 83 -1.41 10.24 -5.45
CA ALA A 83 -0.21 9.69 -4.80
C ALA A 83 0.90 10.73 -4.69
N GLY A 84 1.12 11.54 -5.73
CA GLY A 84 2.09 12.64 -5.73
C GLY A 84 1.71 13.77 -4.77
N TRP A 85 0.41 14.03 -4.58
CA TRP A 85 -0.07 14.97 -3.56
C TRP A 85 0.29 14.48 -2.15
N VAL A 86 0.05 13.20 -1.85
CA VAL A 86 0.36 12.56 -0.56
C VAL A 86 1.87 12.53 -0.31
N TYR A 87 2.65 12.08 -1.30
CA TYR A 87 4.11 11.99 -1.22
C TYR A 87 4.76 13.31 -0.81
N ARG A 88 4.32 14.43 -1.42
CA ARG A 88 4.91 15.75 -1.14
C ARG A 88 4.48 16.39 0.16
N ARG A 89 3.30 16.06 0.67
CA ARG A 89 2.75 16.67 1.89
C ARG A 89 2.97 15.81 3.13
N GLY A 90 3.24 14.52 2.96
CA GLY A 90 3.33 13.56 4.07
C GLY A 90 2.01 13.44 4.84
N GLN A 91 0.87 13.65 4.16
CA GLN A 91 -0.46 13.66 4.77
C GLN A 91 -1.41 12.70 4.03
N PRO A 92 -2.25 11.94 4.75
CA PRO A 92 -3.30 11.13 4.13
C PRO A 92 -4.27 11.98 3.31
N LEU A 93 -4.76 11.42 2.20
CA LEU A 93 -5.78 12.02 1.35
C LEU A 93 -6.94 11.03 1.16
N ILE A 94 -8.16 11.48 1.43
CA ILE A 94 -9.39 10.71 1.18
C ILE A 94 -10.21 11.51 0.18
N ILE A 95 -10.58 10.87 -0.93
CA ILE A 95 -11.44 11.45 -1.97
C ILE A 95 -12.74 10.65 -1.94
N GLN A 96 -13.88 11.35 -1.88
CA GLN A 96 -15.21 10.77 -1.98
C GLN A 96 -15.82 11.31 -3.27
N ASP A 97 -15.85 10.50 -4.32
CA ASP A 97 -16.43 10.82 -5.63
C ASP A 97 -17.86 10.28 -5.81
#